data_AF-A0A014MUA8-F1
#
_entry.id   AF-A0A014MUA8-F1
#
_cell.length_a   1.000
_cell.length_b   1.000
_cell.length_c   1.000
_cell.angle_alpha   90.00
_cell.angle_beta   90.00
_cell.angle_gamma   90.00
#
_symmetry.space_group_name_H-M   'P 1'
#
loop_
_entity.id
_entity.type
_entity.pdbx_description
1 polymer ?
#
loop_
_entity_poly.entity_id
_entity_poly.type
_entity_poly.pdbx_seq_one_letter_code
_entity_poly.pdbx_strand_id
1 'polypeptide(L)'
;MSSPPAFDNPDTSVRQSARSNDEKLELAVKYMREDLYFSIGDFIRALSTSKCAASGKRRAAFSNAAYEDPAVLKIYMGDKELVDERQAHARSLLVRHLDAGRVNLRREVKKLCELPPFHAPQQDASALTRLNMGNVIQTAEDSCPLLMSILRTTMMPWHVNSASIEEQYSPQQGSLVTILAVMCRSMHLREASGFQLQMGIYLHSKGVKRRQLEALYRLGLCSSYQTVLRAVKRQSDAAVGEVTTRGWQPTVITAYDNFEQIEHVKEQQVGHDNSFQSVTTG
;
A
#
# COMPACT_ATOMS: atom_id res chain seq x y z
N MET A 1 58.15 26.16 19.76
CA MET A 1 56.80 26.75 19.87
C MET A 1 56.78 27.99 18.99
N SER A 2 56.17 27.89 17.81
CA SER A 2 55.94 29.02 16.91
C SER A 2 54.45 29.11 16.65
N SER A 3 53.88 30.27 16.96
CA SER A 3 52.46 30.57 16.84
C SER A 3 51.98 30.51 15.37
N PRO A 4 50.73 30.09 15.09
CA PRO A 4 50.14 30.23 13.77
C PRO A 4 49.94 31.71 13.39
N PRO A 5 49.98 32.07 12.10
CA PRO A 5 49.72 33.43 11.66
C PRO A 5 48.27 33.83 11.95
N ALA A 6 48.09 35.09 12.34
CA ALA A 6 46.78 35.68 12.63
C ALA A 6 45.87 35.60 11.40
N PHE A 7 44.60 35.25 11.63
CA PHE A 7 43.55 35.41 10.63
C PHE A 7 43.37 36.90 10.35
N ASP A 8 43.66 37.32 9.13
CA ASP A 8 43.26 38.64 8.63
C ASP A 8 41.73 38.75 8.71
N ASN A 9 41.24 39.67 9.54
CA ASN A 9 39.84 40.05 9.56
C ASN A 9 39.51 40.79 8.26
N PRO A 10 38.61 40.30 7.40
CA PRO A 10 38.22 41.05 6.22
C PRO A 10 37.40 42.29 6.64
N ASP A 11 37.83 43.45 6.14
CA ASP A 11 37.18 44.75 6.26
C ASP A 11 35.65 44.66 6.05
N THR A 12 34.89 44.92 7.10
CA THR A 12 33.41 44.89 7.12
C THR A 12 32.76 46.16 6.54
N SER A 13 33.47 46.96 5.74
CA SER A 13 33.01 48.30 5.31
C SER A 13 32.40 48.37 3.91
N VAL A 14 32.27 47.27 3.17
CA VAL A 14 31.56 47.25 1.88
C VAL A 14 30.32 46.39 1.99
N ARG A 15 29.13 47.01 2.08
CA ARG A 15 27.86 46.31 1.85
C ARG A 15 27.86 45.77 0.42
N GLN A 16 28.22 44.50 0.27
CA GLN A 16 28.10 43.78 -1.00
C GLN A 16 26.63 43.86 -1.44
N SER A 17 26.40 44.20 -2.71
CA SER A 17 25.08 44.14 -3.32
C SER A 17 24.50 42.73 -3.14
N ALA A 18 23.18 42.64 -2.99
CA ALA A 18 22.52 41.36 -2.83
C ALA A 18 22.84 40.48 -4.05
N ARG A 19 23.58 39.37 -3.82
CA ARG A 19 23.99 38.44 -4.87
C ARG A 19 22.79 37.99 -5.69
N SER A 20 23.00 37.90 -7.00
CA SER A 20 21.98 37.40 -7.93
C SER A 20 21.64 35.94 -7.60
N ASN A 21 20.50 35.45 -8.07
CA ASN A 21 20.13 34.04 -7.85
C ASN A 21 21.12 33.08 -8.52
N ASP A 22 21.72 33.48 -9.63
CA ASP A 22 22.69 32.69 -10.38
C ASP A 22 24.03 32.61 -9.61
N GLU A 23 24.50 33.74 -9.07
CA GLU A 23 25.70 33.79 -8.21
C GLU A 23 25.53 32.95 -6.93
N LYS A 24 24.34 32.95 -6.33
CA LYS A 24 24.03 32.10 -5.18
C LYS A 24 24.05 30.62 -5.55
N LEU A 25 23.56 30.28 -6.74
CA LEU A 25 23.50 28.90 -7.21
C LEU A 25 24.89 28.37 -7.56
N GLU A 26 25.74 29.17 -8.21
CA GLU A 26 27.15 28.82 -8.43
C GLU A 26 27.89 28.61 -7.12
N LEU A 27 27.70 29.50 -6.13
CA LEU A 27 28.33 29.36 -4.83
C LEU A 27 27.86 28.08 -4.11
N ALA A 28 26.56 27.76 -4.19
CA ALA A 28 26.02 26.53 -3.61
C ALA A 28 26.56 25.28 -4.32
N VAL A 29 26.68 25.29 -5.65
CA VAL A 29 27.26 24.19 -6.43
C VAL A 29 28.75 24.02 -6.11
N LYS A 30 29.49 25.12 -5.98
CA LYS A 30 30.89 25.11 -5.57
C LYS A 30 31.06 24.51 -4.18
N TYR A 31 30.27 24.96 -3.21
CA TYR A 31 30.28 24.43 -1.84
C TYR A 31 29.90 22.94 -1.78
N MET A 32 28.90 22.53 -2.57
CA MET A 32 28.52 21.11 -2.67
C MET A 32 29.64 20.24 -3.23
N ARG A 33 30.38 20.69 -4.25
CA ARG A 33 31.45 19.91 -4.88
C ARG A 33 32.76 19.92 -4.11
N GLU A 34 33.20 21.08 -3.64
CA GLU A 34 34.55 21.27 -3.08
C GLU A 34 34.61 20.97 -1.58
N ASP A 35 33.62 21.45 -0.81
CA ASP A 35 33.67 21.35 0.66
C ASP A 35 32.94 20.11 1.20
N LEU A 36 31.84 19.71 0.54
CA LEU A 36 30.99 18.60 1.01
C LEU A 36 31.19 17.30 0.23
N TYR A 37 31.98 17.29 -0.84
CA TYR A 37 32.13 16.16 -1.78
C TYR A 37 30.78 15.53 -2.18
N PHE A 38 29.75 16.37 -2.27
CA PHE A 38 28.36 15.95 -2.41
C PHE A 38 28.01 15.90 -3.89
N SER A 39 27.80 14.70 -4.43
CA SER A 39 27.53 14.54 -5.85
C SER A 39 26.11 14.98 -6.22
N ILE A 40 25.90 15.28 -7.51
CA ILE A 40 24.55 15.52 -8.04
C ILE A 40 23.65 14.29 -7.84
N GLY A 41 24.22 13.08 -7.89
CA GLY A 41 23.50 11.85 -7.59
C GLY A 41 23.04 11.77 -6.13
N ASP A 42 23.89 12.20 -5.19
CA ASP A 42 23.55 12.27 -3.78
C ASP A 42 22.52 13.36 -3.49
N PHE A 43 22.56 14.47 -4.23
CA PHE A 43 21.53 15.50 -4.19
C PHE A 43 20.18 14.97 -4.66
N ILE A 44 20.12 14.27 -5.79
CA ILE A 44 18.88 13.66 -6.30
C ILE A 44 18.37 12.59 -5.33
N ARG A 45 19.26 11.79 -4.74
CA ARG A 45 18.93 10.80 -3.73
C ARG A 45 18.37 11.45 -2.46
N ALA A 46 18.98 12.55 -1.99
CA ALA A 46 18.50 13.30 -0.84
C ALA A 46 17.15 13.98 -1.12
N LEU A 47 16.98 14.55 -2.32
CA LEU A 47 15.74 15.19 -2.75
C LEU A 47 14.58 14.18 -2.80
N SER A 48 14.83 12.98 -3.34
CA SER A 48 13.83 11.91 -3.49
C SER A 48 13.48 11.21 -2.18
N THR A 49 14.43 11.12 -1.24
CA THR A 49 14.22 10.46 0.08
C THR A 49 13.78 11.41 1.19
N SER A 50 13.86 12.73 0.99
CA SER A 50 13.46 13.72 2.00
C SER A 50 11.94 13.74 2.25
N LYS A 51 11.55 13.64 3.52
CA LYS A 51 10.14 13.52 3.96
C LYS A 51 9.43 14.86 4.27
N CYS A 52 10.09 16.00 4.09
CA CYS A 52 9.53 17.30 4.49
C CYS A 52 8.44 17.80 3.52
N ALA A 53 7.36 18.44 4.00
CA ALA A 53 6.26 18.93 3.14
C ALA A 53 6.71 19.92 2.04
N ALA A 54 7.73 20.74 2.31
CA ALA A 54 8.34 21.64 1.32
C ALA A 54 9.14 20.90 0.22
N SER A 55 9.43 19.61 0.40
CA SER A 55 10.03 18.75 -0.62
C SER A 55 9.04 18.35 -1.72
N GLY A 56 7.72 18.39 -1.47
CA GLY A 56 6.72 18.01 -2.47
C GLY A 56 6.68 18.98 -3.63
N LYS A 57 6.65 20.29 -3.33
CA LYS A 57 6.76 21.35 -4.35
C LYS A 57 8.10 21.32 -5.07
N ARG A 58 9.20 21.05 -4.36
CA ARG A 58 10.54 20.93 -4.94
C ARG A 58 10.70 19.70 -5.83
N ARG A 59 10.11 18.55 -5.46
CA ARG A 59 10.06 17.34 -6.29
C ARG A 59 9.21 17.54 -7.54
N ALA A 60 8.08 18.23 -7.42
CA ALA A 60 7.25 18.58 -8.58
C ALA A 60 7.97 19.58 -9.51
N ALA A 61 8.60 20.62 -8.95
CA ALA A 61 9.41 21.56 -9.72
C ALA A 61 10.59 20.86 -10.40
N PHE A 62 11.27 19.94 -9.71
CA PHE A 62 12.34 19.13 -10.29
C PHE A 62 11.82 18.16 -11.36
N SER A 63 10.67 17.51 -11.17
CA SER A 63 10.13 16.63 -12.22
C SER A 63 9.71 17.44 -13.44
N ASN A 64 9.10 18.60 -13.24
CA ASN A 64 8.75 19.49 -14.35
C ASN A 64 10.02 19.99 -15.05
N ALA A 65 11.06 20.39 -14.31
CA ALA A 65 12.32 20.77 -14.92
C ALA A 65 13.02 19.58 -15.64
N ALA A 66 12.98 18.37 -15.08
CA ALA A 66 13.65 17.22 -15.66
C ALA A 66 12.93 16.65 -16.90
N TYR A 67 11.60 16.67 -16.89
CA TYR A 67 10.77 16.02 -17.90
C TYR A 67 10.02 16.98 -18.82
N GLU A 68 9.93 18.27 -18.49
CA GLU A 68 9.22 19.29 -19.27
C GLU A 68 10.14 20.43 -19.74
N ASP A 69 11.28 20.69 -19.08
CA ASP A 69 12.22 21.75 -19.52
C ASP A 69 12.86 21.38 -20.87
N PRO A 70 12.66 22.19 -21.91
CA PRO A 70 13.23 21.95 -23.22
C PRO A 70 14.75 21.81 -23.22
N ALA A 71 15.47 22.53 -22.34
CA ALA A 71 16.93 22.55 -22.26
C ALA A 71 17.50 21.29 -21.58
N VAL A 72 16.84 20.77 -20.56
CA VAL A 72 17.26 19.52 -19.89
C VAL A 72 17.02 18.32 -20.79
N LEU A 73 15.85 18.28 -21.44
CA LEU A 73 15.53 17.24 -22.42
C LEU A 73 16.46 17.30 -23.64
N LYS A 74 16.95 18.48 -24.02
CA LYS A 74 17.95 18.68 -25.09
C LYS A 74 19.28 17.98 -24.79
N ILE A 75 19.69 17.94 -23.51
CA ILE A 75 20.93 17.26 -23.07
C ILE A 75 20.78 15.74 -23.10
N TYR A 76 19.62 15.21 -22.68
CA TYR A 76 19.40 13.75 -22.63
C TYR A 76 18.96 13.14 -23.97
N MET A 77 18.35 13.93 -24.87
CA MET A 77 17.77 13.44 -26.13
C MET A 77 18.40 14.01 -27.40
N GLY A 78 19.42 14.88 -27.30
CA GLY A 78 20.15 15.43 -28.44
C GLY A 78 19.62 16.78 -28.97
N ASP A 79 20.47 17.45 -29.75
CA ASP A 79 20.34 18.86 -30.16
C ASP A 79 19.32 19.07 -31.29
N LYS A 80 18.43 20.07 -31.17
CA LYS A 80 17.31 20.39 -32.09
C LYS A 80 17.76 20.69 -33.53
N GLU A 81 19.02 21.08 -33.74
CA GLU A 81 19.50 21.56 -35.04
C GLU A 81 19.83 20.43 -36.04
N LEU A 82 19.83 19.17 -35.57
CA LEU A 82 20.04 17.97 -36.40
C LEU A 82 18.88 16.96 -36.29
N VAL A 83 17.72 17.38 -35.78
CA VAL A 83 16.56 16.50 -35.56
C VAL A 83 15.69 16.49 -36.80
N ASP A 84 15.81 15.41 -37.57
CA ASP A 84 14.85 15.00 -38.62
C ASP A 84 13.41 15.14 -38.08
N GLU A 85 12.47 15.74 -38.81
CA GLU A 85 11.09 16.05 -38.33
C GLU A 85 10.41 14.84 -37.67
N ARG A 86 10.80 13.64 -38.10
CA ARG A 86 10.40 12.34 -37.55
C ARG A 86 10.73 12.16 -36.07
N GLN A 87 11.89 12.62 -35.60
CA GLN A 87 12.29 12.48 -34.20
C GLN A 87 11.55 13.47 -33.29
N ALA A 88 11.28 14.69 -33.76
CA ALA A 88 10.43 15.65 -33.04
C ALA A 88 8.98 15.16 -32.94
N HIS A 89 8.46 14.55 -34.01
CA HIS A 89 7.16 13.91 -34.02
C HIS A 89 7.11 12.70 -33.06
N ALA A 90 8.11 11.82 -33.11
CA ALA A 90 8.24 10.67 -32.21
C ALA A 90 8.31 11.10 -30.73
N ARG A 91 9.00 12.20 -30.44
CA ARG A 91 9.07 12.81 -29.09
C ARG A 91 7.70 13.29 -28.61
N SER A 92 6.96 14.02 -29.44
CA SER A 92 5.60 14.47 -29.09
C SER A 92 4.65 13.30 -28.85
N LEU A 93 4.79 12.24 -29.65
CA LEU A 93 4.02 11.01 -29.51
C LEU A 93 4.36 10.29 -28.21
N LEU A 94 5.64 10.12 -27.88
CA LEU A 94 6.09 9.48 -26.65
C LEU A 94 5.57 10.19 -25.40
N VAL A 95 5.76 11.51 -25.30
CA VAL A 95 5.25 12.28 -24.15
C VAL A 95 3.73 12.17 -24.06
N ARG A 96 3.02 12.31 -25.18
CA ARG A 96 1.56 12.15 -25.22
C ARG A 96 1.12 10.75 -24.80
N HIS A 97 1.83 9.70 -25.23
CA HIS A 97 1.52 8.31 -24.87
C HIS A 97 1.85 8.01 -23.41
N LEU A 98 2.92 8.59 -22.85
CA LEU A 98 3.27 8.47 -21.44
C LEU A 98 2.27 9.21 -20.54
N ASP A 99 1.83 10.41 -20.93
CA ASP A 99 0.80 11.15 -20.20
C ASP A 99 -0.56 10.48 -20.29
N ALA A 100 -0.95 10.01 -21.48
CA ALA A 100 -2.17 9.21 -21.65
C ALA A 100 -2.10 7.92 -20.81
N GLY A 101 -0.94 7.25 -20.81
CA GLY A 101 -0.67 6.06 -19.99
C GLY A 101 -0.79 6.36 -18.50
N ARG A 102 -0.26 7.50 -18.03
CA ARG A 102 -0.36 7.95 -16.64
C ARG A 102 -1.81 8.22 -16.22
N VAL A 103 -2.58 8.89 -17.07
CA VAL A 103 -4.00 9.19 -16.80
C VAL A 103 -4.82 7.90 -16.78
N ASN A 104 -4.59 7.00 -17.72
CA ASN A 104 -5.27 5.72 -17.80
C ASN A 104 -4.91 4.83 -16.61
N LEU A 105 -3.64 4.73 -16.24
CA LEU A 105 -3.19 3.94 -15.09
C LEU A 105 -3.79 4.48 -13.78
N ARG A 106 -3.86 5.79 -13.58
CA ARG A 106 -4.54 6.38 -12.42
C ARG A 106 -6.02 6.06 -12.38
N ARG A 107 -6.69 6.07 -13.54
CA ARG A 107 -8.10 5.71 -13.65
C ARG A 107 -8.32 4.24 -13.33
N GLU A 108 -7.47 3.36 -13.84
CA GLU A 108 -7.51 1.93 -13.56
C GLU A 108 -7.25 1.64 -12.07
N VAL A 109 -6.22 2.23 -11.47
CA VAL A 109 -5.95 2.08 -10.02
C VAL A 109 -7.12 2.58 -9.18
N LYS A 110 -7.83 3.62 -9.61
CA LYS A 110 -9.05 4.08 -8.92
C LYS A 110 -10.17 3.04 -9.04
N LYS A 111 -10.42 2.52 -10.24
CA LYS A 111 -11.40 1.44 -10.46
C LYS A 111 -11.07 0.19 -9.64
N LEU A 112 -9.80 -0.17 -9.55
CA LEU A 112 -9.33 -1.30 -8.74
C LEU A 112 -9.75 -1.17 -7.27
N CYS A 113 -9.70 0.04 -6.71
CA CYS A 113 -10.12 0.32 -5.33
C CYS A 113 -11.64 0.18 -5.11
N GLU A 114 -12.43 0.26 -6.18
CA GLU A 114 -13.89 0.10 -6.17
C GLU A 114 -14.31 -1.37 -6.35
N LEU A 115 -13.41 -2.25 -6.78
CA LEU A 115 -13.69 -3.66 -6.99
C LEU A 115 -13.71 -4.47 -5.67
N PRO A 116 -14.66 -5.42 -5.50
CA PRO A 116 -14.52 -6.49 -4.52
C PRO A 116 -13.31 -7.37 -4.88
N PRO A 117 -12.44 -7.76 -3.93
CA PRO A 117 -12.52 -7.62 -2.48
C PRO A 117 -11.82 -6.36 -1.92
N PHE A 118 -11.25 -5.50 -2.77
CA PHE A 118 -10.44 -4.36 -2.35
C PHE A 118 -11.29 -3.25 -1.72
N HIS A 119 -12.51 -3.08 -2.22
CA HIS A 119 -13.48 -2.16 -1.64
C HIS A 119 -13.93 -2.62 -0.24
N ALA A 120 -13.99 -1.68 0.69
CA ALA A 120 -14.41 -1.91 2.06
C ALA A 120 -15.90 -2.26 2.05
N PRO A 121 -16.33 -3.33 2.75
CA PRO A 121 -17.73 -3.67 2.81
C PRO A 121 -18.50 -2.53 3.49
N GLN A 122 -19.37 -1.85 2.73
CA GLN A 122 -20.38 -0.97 3.30
C GLN A 122 -21.38 -1.87 4.03
N GLN A 123 -21.21 -1.98 5.35
CA GLN A 123 -22.19 -2.50 6.32
C GLN A 123 -22.58 -3.98 6.23
N ASP A 124 -22.44 -4.66 5.09
CA ASP A 124 -22.74 -6.08 4.94
C ASP A 124 -21.51 -6.95 5.28
N ALA A 125 -21.13 -6.91 6.55
CA ALA A 125 -20.14 -7.82 7.14
C ALA A 125 -20.65 -9.27 7.30
N SER A 126 -21.78 -9.61 6.67
CA SER A 126 -22.42 -10.93 6.75
C SER A 126 -21.67 -11.99 5.95
N ALA A 127 -21.09 -11.64 4.79
CA ALA A 127 -20.35 -12.59 3.98
C ALA A 127 -18.85 -12.33 4.08
N LEU A 128 -18.17 -13.15 4.88
CA LEU A 128 -16.75 -13.42 4.71
C LEU A 128 -16.62 -14.23 3.40
N THR A 129 -16.83 -13.56 2.27
CA THR A 129 -16.90 -14.20 0.96
C THR A 129 -15.58 -14.88 0.71
N ARG A 130 -15.63 -16.19 0.40
CA ARG A 130 -14.42 -16.93 0.02
C ARG A 130 -13.71 -16.17 -1.11
N LEU A 131 -12.48 -15.74 -0.85
CA LEU A 131 -11.62 -15.09 -1.83
C LEU A 131 -11.29 -16.09 -2.93
N ASN A 132 -11.99 -16.00 -4.05
CA ASN A 132 -11.62 -16.71 -5.27
C ASN A 132 -10.58 -15.89 -6.03
N MET A 133 -9.30 -16.20 -5.82
CA MET A 133 -8.17 -15.48 -6.42
C MET A 133 -8.24 -15.46 -7.95
N GLY A 134 -8.74 -16.53 -8.58
CA GLY A 134 -8.91 -16.58 -10.04
C GLY A 134 -9.91 -15.54 -10.52
N ASN A 135 -11.08 -15.45 -9.89
CA ASN A 135 -12.11 -14.47 -10.24
C ASN A 135 -11.63 -13.03 -10.00
N VAL A 136 -10.89 -12.79 -8.91
CA VAL A 136 -10.33 -11.46 -8.60
C VAL A 136 -9.34 -11.02 -9.67
N ILE A 137 -8.48 -11.93 -10.12
CA ILE A 137 -7.50 -11.65 -11.18
C ILE A 137 -8.21 -11.37 -12.50
N GLN A 138 -9.17 -12.21 -12.89
CA GLN A 138 -9.92 -12.01 -14.13
C GLN A 138 -10.66 -10.67 -14.14
N THR A 139 -11.34 -10.33 -13.03
CA THR A 139 -12.03 -9.04 -12.89
C THR A 139 -11.06 -7.86 -12.93
N ALA A 140 -9.86 -8.01 -12.35
CA ALA A 140 -8.81 -7.00 -12.41
C ALA A 140 -8.24 -6.84 -13.82
N GLU A 141 -8.15 -7.92 -14.60
CA GLU A 141 -7.72 -7.88 -16.02
C GLU A 141 -8.71 -7.15 -16.90
N ASP A 142 -10.00 -7.42 -16.71
CA ASP A 142 -11.07 -6.75 -17.45
C ASP A 142 -11.16 -5.26 -17.10
N SER A 143 -10.93 -4.91 -15.84
CA SER A 143 -11.11 -3.53 -15.35
C SER A 143 -9.87 -2.65 -15.45
N CYS A 144 -8.68 -3.27 -15.33
CA CYS A 144 -7.38 -2.61 -15.21
C CYS A 144 -6.31 -3.25 -16.12
N PRO A 145 -6.55 -3.33 -17.44
CA PRO A 145 -5.68 -4.10 -18.35
C PRO A 145 -4.27 -3.53 -18.45
N LEU A 146 -4.10 -2.20 -18.43
CA LEU A 146 -2.79 -1.56 -18.51
C LEU A 146 -1.98 -1.85 -17.24
N LEU A 147 -2.60 -1.73 -16.06
CA LEU A 147 -1.96 -2.06 -14.80
C LEU A 147 -1.53 -3.53 -14.74
N MET A 148 -2.42 -4.44 -15.13
CA MET A 148 -2.18 -5.88 -15.09
C MET A 148 -1.07 -6.31 -16.06
N SER A 149 -1.02 -5.74 -17.27
CA SER A 149 0.05 -6.00 -18.23
C SER A 149 1.42 -5.55 -17.72
N ILE A 150 1.49 -4.35 -17.11
CA ILE A 150 2.73 -3.84 -16.50
C ILE A 150 3.17 -4.77 -15.36
N LEU A 151 2.26 -5.09 -14.43
CA LEU A 151 2.58 -5.96 -13.29
C LEU A 151 3.09 -7.33 -13.75
N ARG A 152 2.38 -7.98 -14.68
CA ARG A 152 2.81 -9.28 -15.22
C ARG A 152 4.19 -9.20 -15.87
N THR A 153 4.44 -8.16 -16.69
CA THR A 153 5.75 -7.95 -17.33
C THR A 153 6.86 -7.72 -16.30
N THR A 154 6.60 -6.92 -15.26
CA THR A 154 7.59 -6.66 -14.19
C THR A 154 7.83 -7.85 -13.27
N MET A 155 6.86 -8.75 -13.15
CA MET A 155 6.98 -9.97 -12.34
C MET A 155 7.69 -11.12 -13.08
N MET A 156 7.96 -10.97 -14.38
CA MET A 156 8.73 -11.97 -15.13
C MET A 156 10.22 -11.93 -14.72
N PRO A 157 10.88 -13.07 -14.53
CA PRO A 157 12.32 -13.11 -14.28
C PRO A 157 13.08 -12.57 -15.49
N TRP A 158 14.12 -11.75 -15.25
CA TRP A 158 14.94 -11.14 -16.30
C TRP A 158 15.51 -12.15 -17.32
N HIS A 159 15.77 -13.39 -16.90
CA HIS A 159 16.32 -14.47 -17.75
C HIS A 159 15.28 -15.22 -18.60
N VAL A 160 13.97 -14.96 -18.41
CA VAL A 160 12.89 -15.58 -19.21
C VAL A 160 12.59 -14.76 -20.47
N ASN A 161 13.02 -13.49 -20.53
CA ASN A 161 12.87 -12.65 -21.73
C ASN A 161 13.72 -13.11 -22.94
N SER A 162 14.66 -14.04 -22.75
CA SER A 162 15.62 -14.46 -23.78
C SER A 162 15.40 -15.87 -24.33
N ALA A 163 14.47 -16.65 -23.79
CA ALA A 163 14.20 -18.00 -24.26
C ALA A 163 12.71 -18.32 -24.17
N SER A 164 12.20 -18.98 -25.19
CA SER A 164 10.84 -19.48 -25.43
C SER A 164 10.29 -20.39 -24.31
N ILE A 165 10.19 -19.88 -23.09
CA ILE A 165 9.65 -20.55 -21.90
C ILE A 165 8.56 -19.65 -21.30
N GLU A 166 7.65 -19.15 -22.14
CA GLU A 166 6.45 -18.44 -21.66
C GLU A 166 5.45 -19.41 -20.99
N GLU A 167 5.52 -20.70 -21.31
CA GLU A 167 4.49 -21.68 -20.90
C GLU A 167 4.57 -22.15 -19.44
N GLN A 168 5.66 -21.88 -18.70
CA GLN A 168 5.85 -22.43 -17.35
C GLN A 168 5.79 -21.42 -16.21
N TYR A 169 5.80 -20.11 -16.49
CA TYR A 169 5.80 -19.09 -15.44
C TYR A 169 4.40 -18.50 -15.23
N SER A 170 3.54 -19.22 -14.50
CA SER A 170 2.36 -18.58 -13.92
C SER A 170 2.80 -17.80 -12.67
N PRO A 171 2.75 -16.46 -12.65
CA PRO A 171 2.99 -15.72 -11.41
C PRO A 171 2.04 -16.28 -10.34
N GLN A 172 2.59 -16.57 -9.15
CA GLN A 172 1.78 -17.05 -8.03
C GLN A 172 0.61 -16.08 -7.83
N GLN A 173 -0.60 -16.53 -8.13
CA GLN A 173 -1.81 -15.70 -8.13
C GLN A 173 -1.98 -14.92 -6.81
N GLY A 174 -1.59 -15.54 -5.69
CA GLY A 174 -1.59 -14.89 -4.37
C GLY A 174 -0.65 -13.68 -4.27
N SER A 175 0.53 -13.73 -4.89
CA SER A 175 1.49 -12.61 -4.89
C SER A 175 0.94 -11.41 -5.66
N LEU A 176 0.32 -11.67 -6.82
CA LEU A 176 -0.32 -10.64 -7.64
C LEU A 176 -1.47 -9.96 -6.90
N VAL A 177 -2.39 -10.73 -6.31
CA VAL A 177 -3.50 -10.19 -5.49
C VAL A 177 -2.98 -9.41 -4.29
N THR A 178 -1.89 -9.86 -3.66
CA THR A 178 -1.26 -9.16 -2.54
C THR A 178 -0.68 -7.81 -2.97
N ILE A 179 0.00 -7.76 -4.12
CA ILE A 179 0.52 -6.50 -4.69
C ILE A 179 -0.64 -5.54 -4.97
N LEU A 180 -1.70 -6.01 -5.63
CA LEU A 180 -2.90 -5.20 -5.90
C LEU A 180 -3.51 -4.66 -4.61
N ALA A 181 -3.65 -5.49 -3.58
CA ALA A 181 -4.17 -5.05 -2.29
C ALA A 181 -3.29 -3.97 -1.63
N VAL A 182 -1.96 -4.16 -1.61
CA VAL A 182 -1.02 -3.18 -1.05
C VAL A 182 -1.09 -1.86 -1.83
N MET A 183 -1.19 -1.93 -3.16
CA MET A 183 -1.38 -0.75 -4.01
C MET A 183 -2.68 -0.01 -3.65
N CYS A 184 -3.82 -0.71 -3.58
CA CYS A 184 -5.10 -0.14 -3.16
C CYS A 184 -5.01 0.59 -1.80
N ARG A 185 -4.35 -0.03 -0.82
CA ARG A 185 -4.16 0.58 0.50
C ARG A 185 -3.22 1.78 0.49
N SER A 186 -2.17 1.75 -0.32
CA SER A 186 -1.22 2.86 -0.44
C SER A 186 -1.85 4.13 -1.01
N MET A 187 -2.95 3.99 -1.76
CA MET A 187 -3.72 5.10 -2.31
C MET A 187 -4.57 5.82 -1.25
N HIS A 188 -4.58 5.36 0.01
CA HIS A 188 -5.24 5.99 1.16
C HIS A 188 -6.74 6.29 0.99
N LEU A 189 -7.41 5.64 0.04
CA LEU A 189 -8.87 5.67 -0.03
C LEU A 189 -9.37 4.85 1.16
N ARG A 190 -10.11 5.49 2.08
CA ARG A 190 -10.70 4.82 3.27
C ARG A 190 -11.51 3.57 2.87
N GLU A 191 -12.05 3.63 1.67
CA GLU A 191 -12.85 2.60 1.01
C GLU A 191 -12.02 1.47 0.41
N ALA A 192 -10.68 1.54 0.32
CA ALA A 192 -9.85 0.53 -0.34
C ALA A 192 -9.14 -0.39 0.69
N SER A 193 -9.90 -0.90 1.66
CA SER A 193 -9.36 -1.70 2.79
C SER A 193 -10.07 -3.04 3.02
N GLY A 194 -10.95 -3.45 2.10
CA GLY A 194 -11.74 -4.68 2.23
C GLY A 194 -10.87 -5.92 2.34
N PHE A 195 -9.91 -6.08 1.44
CA PHE A 195 -9.00 -7.22 1.41
C PHE A 195 -8.17 -7.32 2.71
N GLN A 196 -7.61 -6.20 3.17
CA GLN A 196 -6.80 -6.16 4.38
C GLN A 196 -7.62 -6.49 5.63
N LEU A 197 -8.90 -6.09 5.65
CA LEU A 197 -9.81 -6.44 6.72
C LEU A 197 -10.12 -7.94 6.69
N GLN A 198 -10.48 -8.51 5.53
CA GLN A 198 -10.74 -9.94 5.37
C GLN A 198 -9.53 -10.79 5.75
N MET A 199 -8.34 -10.43 5.25
CA MET A 199 -7.09 -11.09 5.60
C MET A 199 -6.82 -11.00 7.11
N GLY A 200 -7.08 -9.84 7.73
CA GLY A 200 -6.94 -9.66 9.17
C GLY A 200 -7.88 -10.54 9.99
N ILE A 201 -9.15 -10.64 9.59
CA ILE A 201 -10.14 -11.51 10.24
C ILE A 201 -9.76 -12.99 10.07
N TYR A 202 -9.32 -13.39 8.87
CA TYR A 202 -8.86 -14.75 8.59
C TYR A 202 -7.66 -15.14 9.47
N LEU A 203 -6.65 -14.28 9.56
CA LEU A 203 -5.47 -14.54 10.39
C LEU A 203 -5.84 -14.58 11.89
N HIS A 204 -6.76 -13.70 12.32
CA HIS A 204 -7.26 -13.71 13.68
C HIS A 204 -8.01 -15.02 14.01
N SER A 205 -8.87 -15.51 13.11
CA SER A 205 -9.59 -16.78 13.32
C SER A 205 -8.66 -18.01 13.31
N LYS A 206 -7.49 -17.91 12.67
CA LYS A 206 -6.42 -18.91 12.73
C LYS A 206 -5.53 -18.82 13.99
N GLY A 207 -5.82 -17.91 14.92
CA GLY A 207 -5.09 -17.79 16.19
C GLY A 207 -3.77 -17.02 16.08
N VAL A 208 -3.57 -16.22 15.02
CA VAL A 208 -2.37 -15.39 14.88
C VAL A 208 -2.29 -14.37 16.01
N LYS A 209 -1.14 -14.29 16.69
CA LYS A 209 -0.96 -13.42 17.86
C LYS A 209 -0.97 -11.95 17.46
N ARG A 210 -1.42 -11.08 18.37
CA ARG A 210 -1.47 -9.62 18.19
C ARG A 210 -0.18 -9.02 17.61
N ARG A 211 1.00 -9.42 18.12
CA ARG A 211 2.30 -8.91 17.66
C ARG A 211 2.54 -9.22 16.17
N GLN A 212 2.16 -10.41 15.71
CA GLN A 212 2.29 -10.83 14.31
C GLN A 212 1.32 -10.05 13.42
N LEU A 213 0.08 -9.87 13.86
CA LEU A 213 -0.90 -9.03 13.16
C LEU A 213 -0.46 -7.56 13.06
N GLU A 214 0.13 -7.00 14.12
CA GLU A 214 0.66 -5.63 14.08
C GLU A 214 1.86 -5.51 13.11
N ALA A 215 2.71 -6.54 13.01
CA ALA A 215 3.78 -6.57 12.03
C ALA A 215 3.24 -6.59 10.58
N LEU A 216 2.29 -7.48 10.30
CA LEU A 216 1.63 -7.57 8.97
C LEU A 216 0.85 -6.30 8.62
N TYR A 217 0.26 -5.64 9.63
CA TYR A 217 -0.40 -4.35 9.47
C TYR A 217 0.58 -3.26 9.01
N ARG A 218 1.78 -3.22 9.59
CA ARG A 218 2.84 -2.27 9.19
C ARG A 218 3.36 -2.53 7.78
N LEU A 219 3.31 -3.79 7.32
CA LEU A 219 3.67 -4.19 5.96
C LEU A 219 2.56 -3.94 4.93
N GLY A 220 1.38 -3.45 5.34
CA GLY A 220 0.28 -3.18 4.43
C GLY A 220 -0.63 -4.37 4.14
N LEU A 221 -0.32 -5.56 4.67
CA LEU A 221 -0.98 -6.83 4.31
C LEU A 221 -2.34 -7.05 4.98
N CYS A 222 -2.53 -6.54 6.21
CA CYS A 222 -3.79 -6.67 6.93
C CYS A 222 -4.17 -5.41 7.69
N SER A 223 -5.41 -5.33 8.16
CA SER A 223 -5.90 -4.25 9.03
C SER A 223 -5.32 -4.35 10.44
N SER A 224 -5.42 -3.27 11.21
CA SER A 224 -4.90 -3.25 12.59
C SER A 224 -5.67 -4.24 13.47
N TYR A 225 -5.02 -4.79 14.50
CA TYR A 225 -5.65 -5.71 15.43
C TYR A 225 -6.95 -5.14 16.02
N GLN A 226 -6.96 -3.85 16.39
CA GLN A 226 -8.16 -3.19 16.91
C GLN A 226 -9.28 -3.12 15.87
N THR A 227 -8.96 -2.84 14.61
CA THR A 227 -9.93 -2.81 13.51
C THR A 227 -10.54 -4.20 13.30
N VAL A 228 -9.71 -5.25 13.31
CA VAL A 228 -10.16 -6.63 13.18
C VAL A 228 -11.07 -7.01 14.34
N LEU A 229 -10.69 -6.73 15.58
CA LEU A 229 -11.49 -7.05 16.76
C LEU A 229 -12.87 -6.34 16.74
N ARG A 230 -12.91 -5.07 16.30
CA ARG A 230 -14.17 -4.34 16.10
C ARG A 230 -15.04 -4.99 15.03
N ALA A 231 -14.45 -5.43 13.92
CA ALA A 231 -15.20 -6.10 12.86
C ALA A 231 -15.76 -7.45 13.31
N VAL A 232 -14.95 -8.26 14.01
CA VAL A 232 -15.39 -9.54 14.61
C VAL A 232 -16.51 -9.31 15.62
N LYS A 233 -16.38 -8.32 16.51
CA LYS A 233 -17.44 -7.99 17.48
C LYS A 233 -18.74 -7.59 16.77
N ARG A 234 -18.68 -6.70 15.77
CA ARG A 234 -19.86 -6.30 14.99
C ARG A 234 -20.53 -7.49 14.31
N GLN A 235 -19.74 -8.42 13.76
CA GLN A 235 -20.26 -9.63 13.13
C GLN A 235 -20.94 -10.55 14.15
N SER A 236 -20.35 -10.68 15.35
CA SER A 236 -20.96 -11.41 16.46
C SER A 236 -22.28 -10.77 16.92
N ASP A 237 -22.30 -9.45 17.10
CA ASP A 237 -23.50 -8.71 17.53
C ASP A 237 -24.62 -8.86 16.47
N ALA A 238 -24.27 -8.77 15.18
CA ALA A 238 -25.20 -9.00 14.07
C ALA A 238 -25.73 -10.45 14.03
N ALA A 239 -24.86 -11.44 14.24
CA ALA A 239 -25.26 -12.84 14.30
C ALA A 239 -26.18 -13.13 15.50
N VAL A 240 -25.94 -12.51 16.66
CA VAL A 240 -26.85 -12.60 17.81
C VAL A 240 -28.22 -11.99 17.47
N GLY A 241 -28.26 -10.85 16.78
CA GLY A 241 -29.50 -10.27 16.25
C GLY A 241 -30.24 -11.22 15.29
N GLU A 242 -29.51 -11.90 14.42
CA GLU A 242 -30.09 -12.87 13.48
C GLU A 242 -30.60 -14.13 14.20
N VAL A 243 -29.85 -14.67 15.16
CA VAL A 243 -30.27 -15.85 15.94
C VAL A 243 -31.47 -15.53 16.82
N THR A 244 -31.49 -14.35 17.46
CA THR A 244 -32.63 -13.91 18.26
C THR A 244 -33.87 -13.77 17.38
N THR A 245 -33.80 -13.05 16.25
CA THR A 245 -34.95 -12.91 15.33
C THR A 245 -35.44 -14.24 14.79
N ARG A 246 -34.55 -15.19 14.49
CA ARG A 246 -34.92 -16.57 14.14
C ARG A 246 -35.60 -17.28 15.32
N GLY A 247 -35.08 -17.14 16.53
CA GLY A 247 -35.63 -17.76 17.75
C GLY A 247 -37.06 -17.32 18.11
N TRP A 248 -37.49 -16.12 17.69
CA TRP A 248 -38.86 -15.65 17.87
C TRP A 248 -39.85 -16.19 16.82
N GLN A 249 -39.38 -16.96 15.83
CA GLN A 249 -40.27 -17.55 14.84
C GLN A 249 -41.10 -18.68 15.47
N PRO A 250 -42.42 -18.74 15.23
CA PRO A 250 -43.31 -19.74 15.83
C PRO A 250 -43.01 -21.18 15.41
N THR A 251 -42.14 -21.37 14.41
CA THR A 251 -41.70 -22.68 13.91
C THR A 251 -40.34 -23.11 14.47
N VAL A 252 -39.70 -22.32 15.34
CA VAL A 252 -38.39 -22.69 15.91
C VAL A 252 -38.57 -23.60 17.12
N ILE A 253 -37.88 -24.73 17.06
CA ILE A 253 -37.70 -25.65 18.18
C ILE A 253 -36.29 -25.41 18.72
N THR A 254 -36.19 -24.93 19.95
CA THR A 254 -34.92 -24.81 20.66
C THR A 254 -34.59 -26.15 21.29
N ALA A 255 -33.62 -26.87 20.71
CA ALA A 255 -33.07 -28.08 21.29
C ALA A 255 -31.84 -27.72 22.14
N TYR A 256 -31.85 -28.14 23.41
CA TYR A 256 -30.67 -28.13 24.26
C TYR A 256 -29.96 -29.48 24.11
N ASP A 257 -28.72 -29.44 23.63
CA ASP A 257 -27.85 -30.63 23.57
C ASP A 257 -26.88 -30.60 24.75
N ASN A 258 -26.83 -31.68 25.53
CA ASN A 258 -25.93 -31.90 26.67
C ASN A 258 -25.96 -30.79 27.74
N PHE A 259 -27.13 -30.59 28.37
CA PHE A 259 -27.24 -29.78 29.58
C PHE A 259 -26.74 -30.57 30.78
N GLU A 260 -25.58 -30.19 31.32
CA GLU A 260 -24.97 -30.82 32.49
C GLU A 260 -25.22 -29.97 33.75
N GLN A 261 -26.13 -30.44 34.62
CA GLN A 261 -26.38 -29.82 35.92
C GLN A 261 -25.63 -30.57 37.01
N ILE A 262 -24.79 -29.84 37.74
CA ILE A 262 -24.07 -30.35 38.90
C ILE A 262 -24.60 -29.65 40.15
N GLU A 263 -25.27 -30.40 41.02
CA GLU A 263 -25.65 -29.90 42.33
C GLU A 263 -24.61 -30.32 43.37
N HIS A 264 -23.87 -29.33 43.85
CA HIS A 264 -22.91 -29.53 44.93
C HIS A 264 -23.59 -29.33 46.29
N VAL A 265 -23.59 -30.38 47.10
CA VAL A 265 -23.98 -30.27 48.51
C VAL A 265 -22.75 -29.84 49.31
N LYS A 266 -22.89 -28.75 50.08
CA LYS A 266 -21.77 -28.07 50.76
C LYS A 266 -21.17 -28.89 51.92
N GLU A 267 -21.92 -29.83 52.46
CA GLU A 267 -21.48 -30.76 53.52
C GLU A 267 -21.84 -32.19 53.10
N GLN A 268 -20.84 -33.01 52.79
CA GLN A 268 -21.02 -34.44 52.55
C GLN A 268 -21.25 -35.16 53.89
N GLN A 269 -22.50 -35.39 54.24
CA GLN A 269 -22.87 -36.39 55.23
C GLN A 269 -23.16 -37.72 54.54
N VAL A 270 -23.00 -38.83 55.26
CA VAL A 270 -23.30 -40.18 54.76
C VAL A 270 -24.77 -40.22 54.32
N GLY A 271 -25.02 -40.23 53.01
CA GLY A 271 -26.36 -40.19 52.40
C GLY A 271 -26.71 -38.93 51.62
N HIS A 272 -25.81 -37.95 51.46
CA HIS A 272 -25.98 -36.78 50.58
C HIS A 272 -24.82 -36.71 49.58
N ASP A 273 -25.02 -37.35 48.43
CA ASP A 273 -24.04 -37.34 47.34
C ASP A 273 -24.31 -36.18 46.37
N ASN A 274 -23.25 -35.73 45.69
CA ASN A 274 -23.40 -34.77 44.59
C ASN A 274 -24.22 -35.43 43.47
N SER A 275 -25.27 -34.75 43.01
CA SER A 275 -26.06 -35.23 41.88
C SER A 275 -25.57 -34.62 40.58
N PHE A 276 -25.43 -35.46 39.56
CA PHE A 276 -25.06 -35.08 38.20
C PHE A 276 -26.22 -35.46 37.29
N GLN A 277 -26.83 -34.47 36.66
CA GLN A 277 -27.94 -34.69 35.73
C GLN A 277 -27.52 -34.19 34.35
N SER A 278 -27.43 -35.12 33.41
CA SER A 278 -27.23 -34.84 31.99
C SER A 278 -28.58 -34.93 31.29
N VAL A 279 -29.00 -33.85 30.64
CA VAL A 279 -30.25 -33.80 29.88
C VAL A 279 -29.94 -33.40 28.44
N THR A 280 -30.39 -34.23 27.50
CA THR A 280 -30.40 -33.93 26.07
C THR A 280 -31.84 -33.88 25.61
N THR A 281 -32.22 -32.85 24.87
CA THR A 281 -33.53 -32.79 24.22
C THR A 281 -33.62 -33.86 23.13
N GLY A 282 -34.68 -34.70 23.20
CA GLY A 282 -35.03 -35.71 22.20
C GLY A 282 -36.31 -35.36 21.47
#